data_AF-A0AA96GB94-F1
#
_entry.id   AF-A0AA96GB94-F1
#
_cell.length_a   1.000
_cell.length_b   1.000
_cell.length_c   1.000
_cell.angle_alpha   90.00
_cell.angle_beta   90.00
_cell.angle_gamma   90.00
#
_symmetry.space_group_name_H-M   'P 1'
#
loop_
_entity.id
_entity.type
_entity.pdbx_description
1 polymer ?
#
loop_
_entity_poly.entity_id
_entity_poly.type
_entity_poly.pdbx_seq_one_letter_code
_entity_poly.pdbx_strand_id
1 'polypeptide(L)'
;MQVSNDIFATGFSPISLAHVSIRTHAISQAPPPSVAATETEDELRLLRQHVLSLRRALNSFKNPFPLIHRARVGGEQAQAATTSSSADLGLGSTPATATIRQSTEEVNTTPTSFSPFGPTFTGSSTSTATLSGVYDGDNGNDTLTFQVTNGGIVGVSPVLGLEVRNSQAQLVETISLTLYQPDDPYTLQNGLVLSLGSGSLTQNDTFTVAVSNSVGSAVNPDKPFNGTRNDNPNLEEGLGVSPGSFQVNGTTIDVFADDTINTVLTRINQSAAGVTATFDSDNETVVLTHNTLGASPTIALGSDTSGFLAATKLTGSSSVQGQDEIPDEEKPLGTLSQFSSVQTGSVLLNGVAISIDVLSDSLQDVLTRITASAAGVTATLNASGQRIILTSQDANQSLEVNSNGTGFFAAVGISEGTYDPTVGTTAFIKSRQGLSPFQAKEIADTLQKVANSINTIFQIQKDKKVLGPSFANIQSNLKTAVSDSFHSEGPRFKSQAGINFNFGKGAKQVLELSLSGFSRKLLVAKLERNPSLANDLLFGRSSSNKKGLVDNLLAVATQTAKDLNAKLGSTGVFVNVLV
;
A
#
# COMPACT_ATOMS: atom_id res chain seq x y z
N MET A 1 2.05 94.81 48.30
CA MET A 1 2.88 94.41 47.16
C MET A 1 1.93 94.29 45.96
N GLN A 2 2.12 95.21 45.01
CA GLN A 2 1.30 95.68 43.87
C GLN A 2 0.47 94.65 43.06
N VAL A 3 -0.65 94.95 42.37
CA VAL A 3 -1.66 96.05 42.28
C VAL A 3 -2.79 95.53 41.35
N SER A 4 -4.06 95.57 41.82
CA SER A 4 -5.35 96.05 41.23
C SER A 4 -5.82 95.69 39.79
N ASN A 5 -7.11 95.67 39.41
CA ASN A 5 -8.40 96.04 40.05
C ASN A 5 -9.62 95.63 39.16
N ASP A 6 -10.76 95.28 39.80
CA ASP A 6 -12.15 95.81 39.61
C ASP A 6 -12.86 95.82 38.21
N ILE A 7 -14.20 95.76 38.00
CA ILE A 7 -15.45 95.94 38.79
C ILE A 7 -16.68 95.53 37.89
N PHE A 8 -17.77 94.95 38.47
CA PHE A 8 -19.27 95.01 38.22
C PHE A 8 -19.91 94.99 36.80
N ALA A 9 -21.22 94.76 36.54
CA ALA A 9 -22.38 94.00 37.06
C ALA A 9 -23.64 94.35 36.21
N THR A 10 -24.62 93.42 36.04
CA THR A 10 -26.08 93.61 35.66
C THR A 10 -26.43 94.18 34.26
N GLY A 11 -27.56 93.96 33.56
CA GLY A 11 -28.84 93.23 33.71
C GLY A 11 -29.86 93.69 32.62
N PHE A 12 -30.87 92.83 32.31
CA PHE A 12 -32.20 93.07 31.67
C PHE A 12 -32.42 93.29 30.14
N SER A 13 -33.48 92.60 29.65
CA SER A 13 -34.17 92.57 28.32
C SER A 13 -35.19 93.75 28.16
N PRO A 14 -36.00 94.01 27.06
CA PRO A 14 -36.71 93.07 26.13
C PRO A 14 -37.10 93.54 24.66
N ILE A 15 -37.63 92.59 23.86
CA ILE A 15 -38.76 92.52 22.85
C ILE A 15 -39.13 93.71 21.89
N SER A 16 -39.23 93.47 20.56
CA SER A 16 -40.49 93.43 19.73
C SER A 16 -40.41 93.78 18.21
N LEU A 17 -41.02 92.91 17.40
CA LEU A 17 -41.86 93.05 16.17
C LEU A 17 -41.46 93.85 14.87
N ALA A 18 -41.37 93.06 13.78
CA ALA A 18 -42.20 93.07 12.54
C ALA A 18 -41.98 94.03 11.32
N HIS A 19 -41.75 93.35 10.17
CA HIS A 19 -42.24 93.55 8.78
C HIS A 19 -41.68 94.63 7.82
N VAL A 20 -41.00 94.11 6.77
CA VAL A 20 -41.29 94.25 5.31
C VAL A 20 -40.50 95.25 4.42
N SER A 21 -39.98 94.64 3.33
CA SER A 21 -39.79 95.10 1.94
C SER A 21 -38.45 95.62 1.37
N ILE A 22 -37.84 94.72 0.56
CA ILE A 22 -37.48 94.82 -0.89
C ILE A 22 -36.44 95.86 -1.39
N ARG A 23 -35.32 95.29 -1.93
CA ARG A 23 -34.39 95.69 -3.04
C ARG A 23 -33.66 97.06 -2.95
N THR A 24 -32.40 97.29 -3.37
CA THR A 24 -31.37 96.57 -4.15
C THR A 24 -30.03 97.35 -4.02
N HIS A 25 -28.90 96.61 -4.06
CA HIS A 25 -27.50 96.96 -4.43
C HIS A 25 -26.81 98.21 -3.84
N ALA A 26 -25.82 98.01 -2.96
CA ALA A 26 -24.38 98.11 -3.25
C ALA A 26 -23.53 98.17 -1.96
N ILE A 27 -22.49 97.31 -1.95
CA ILE A 27 -21.22 97.37 -1.20
C ILE A 27 -21.31 97.69 0.30
N SER A 28 -21.28 96.62 1.11
CA SER A 28 -20.87 96.70 2.51
C SER A 28 -19.80 95.64 2.79
N GLN A 29 -18.90 96.03 3.68
CA GLN A 29 -17.65 95.43 4.09
C GLN A 29 -17.72 93.92 4.33
N ALA A 30 -16.58 93.26 4.11
CA ALA A 30 -16.38 91.85 4.43
C ALA A 30 -16.86 91.53 5.86
N PRO A 31 -17.78 90.58 6.03
CA PRO A 31 -18.07 90.03 7.35
C PRO A 31 -16.91 89.11 7.79
N PRO A 32 -16.68 88.96 9.10
CA PRO A 32 -15.57 88.18 9.65
C PRO A 32 -15.69 86.69 9.26
N PRO A 33 -14.60 85.92 9.28
CA PRO A 33 -14.61 84.51 8.90
C PRO A 33 -15.63 83.74 9.77
N SER A 34 -16.58 83.09 9.10
CA SER A 34 -17.48 82.11 9.72
C SER A 34 -16.64 81.08 10.44
N VAL A 35 -16.74 81.03 11.77
CA VAL A 35 -16.08 80.05 12.63
C VAL A 35 -16.43 78.66 12.12
N ALA A 36 -15.46 77.96 11.53
CA ALA A 36 -15.62 76.58 11.13
C ALA A 36 -16.06 75.77 12.35
N ALA A 37 -17.15 75.01 12.25
CA ALA A 37 -17.61 74.15 13.33
C ALA A 37 -16.46 73.23 13.76
N THR A 38 -15.89 73.51 14.94
CA THR A 38 -14.79 72.73 15.50
C THR A 38 -15.33 71.37 15.92
N GLU A 39 -14.85 70.31 15.26
CA GLU A 39 -15.18 68.93 15.62
C GLU A 39 -14.57 68.58 16.97
N THR A 40 -15.37 68.09 17.90
CA THR A 40 -14.83 67.57 19.17
C THR A 40 -14.11 66.24 18.95
N GLU A 41 -13.10 65.94 19.76
CA GLU A 41 -12.36 64.67 19.67
C GLU A 41 -13.29 63.46 19.84
N ASP A 42 -14.30 63.58 20.71
CA ASP A 42 -15.32 62.54 20.93
C ASP A 42 -16.22 62.33 19.71
N GLU A 43 -16.57 63.39 18.97
CA GLU A 43 -17.32 63.28 17.71
C GLU A 43 -16.49 62.61 16.62
N LEU A 44 -15.19 62.90 16.56
CA LEU A 44 -14.27 62.23 15.62
C LEU A 44 -14.05 60.76 15.98
N ARG A 45 -13.95 60.42 17.28
CA ARG A 45 -13.86 59.03 17.76
C ARG A 45 -15.14 58.25 17.48
N LEU A 46 -16.30 58.85 17.74
CA LEU A 46 -17.61 58.25 17.45
C LEU A 46 -17.75 57.99 15.94
N LEU A 47 -17.43 58.97 15.09
CA LEU A 47 -17.45 58.79 13.65
C LEU A 47 -16.51 57.66 13.22
N ARG A 48 -15.27 57.65 13.73
CA ARG A 48 -14.29 56.58 13.45
C ARG A 48 -14.83 55.20 13.81
N GLN A 49 -15.49 55.03 14.95
CA GLN A 49 -16.11 53.75 15.33
C GLN A 49 -17.16 53.30 14.30
N HIS A 50 -18.04 54.19 13.85
CA HIS A 50 -19.04 53.87 12.84
C HIS A 50 -18.44 53.57 11.47
N VAL A 51 -17.41 54.31 11.05
CA VAL A 51 -16.66 54.04 9.81
C VAL A 51 -15.97 52.69 9.85
N LEU A 52 -15.35 52.32 10.98
CA LEU A 52 -14.74 51.00 11.17
C LEU A 52 -15.78 49.87 11.19
N SER A 53 -16.98 50.13 11.73
CA SER A 53 -18.10 49.18 11.68
C SER A 53 -18.61 48.98 10.25
N LEU A 54 -18.76 50.06 9.47
CA LEU A 54 -19.08 49.99 8.05
C LEU A 54 -18.02 49.20 7.28
N ARG A 55 -16.73 49.50 7.50
CA ARG A 55 -15.62 48.78 6.87
C ARG A 55 -15.64 47.29 7.19
N ARG A 56 -15.87 46.92 8.45
CA ARG A 56 -15.98 45.51 8.88
C ARG A 56 -17.17 44.81 8.23
N ALA A 57 -18.33 45.47 8.16
CA ALA A 57 -19.51 44.93 7.49
C ALA A 57 -19.26 44.72 5.99
N LEU A 58 -18.64 45.69 5.32
CA LEU A 58 -18.26 45.60 3.91
C LEU A 58 -17.21 44.52 3.64
N ASN A 59 -16.24 44.30 4.55
CA ASN A 59 -15.26 43.23 4.38
C ASN A 59 -15.83 41.82 4.63
N SER A 60 -17.06 41.68 5.16
CA SER A 60 -17.65 40.37 5.50
C SER A 60 -18.31 39.66 4.31
N PHE A 61 -18.77 40.39 3.29
CA PHE A 61 -18.09 40.44 2.00
C PHE A 61 -17.54 39.20 1.24
N LYS A 62 -17.95 37.93 1.41
CA LYS A 62 -17.31 36.81 0.63
C LYS A 62 -17.68 36.83 -0.86
N ASN A 63 -16.84 37.38 -1.76
CA ASN A 63 -17.26 37.64 -3.16
C ASN A 63 -16.24 37.39 -4.28
N PRO A 64 -16.73 37.15 -5.52
CA PRO A 64 -18.16 37.06 -5.91
C PRO A 64 -18.86 35.78 -5.43
N PHE A 65 -20.17 35.83 -5.10
CA PHE A 65 -20.89 34.63 -4.65
C PHE A 65 -21.28 33.70 -5.81
N PRO A 66 -21.24 32.35 -5.62
CA PRO A 66 -21.45 31.40 -6.69
C PRO A 66 -22.91 31.38 -7.17
N LEU A 67 -23.10 31.44 -8.50
CA LEU A 67 -24.42 31.42 -9.16
C LEU A 67 -24.95 30.00 -9.43
N ILE A 68 -24.36 28.98 -8.79
CA ILE A 68 -24.76 27.57 -8.92
C ILE A 68 -24.75 26.95 -7.53
N HIS A 69 -25.80 26.20 -7.18
CA HIS A 69 -25.86 25.42 -5.93
C HIS A 69 -26.29 23.97 -6.19
N ARG A 70 -25.92 23.09 -5.27
CA ARG A 70 -26.26 21.66 -5.29
C ARG A 70 -27.58 21.43 -4.55
N ALA A 71 -28.56 20.79 -5.19
CA ALA A 71 -29.85 20.47 -4.63
C ALA A 71 -30.10 18.95 -4.68
N ARG A 72 -30.59 18.39 -3.57
CA ARG A 72 -30.96 16.97 -3.47
C ARG A 72 -32.35 16.76 -4.07
N VAL A 73 -32.48 15.85 -5.01
CA VAL A 73 -33.77 15.47 -5.62
C VAL A 73 -33.95 13.96 -5.45
N GLY A 74 -35.11 13.52 -4.98
CA GLY A 74 -35.44 12.09 -4.87
C GLY A 74 -35.75 11.50 -6.24
N GLY A 75 -35.28 10.27 -6.47
CA GLY A 75 -35.66 9.42 -7.61
C GLY A 75 -35.76 7.97 -7.16
N GLU A 76 -36.63 7.22 -7.82
CA GLU A 76 -36.68 5.76 -7.73
C GLU A 76 -35.63 5.21 -8.69
N GLN A 77 -34.77 4.31 -8.20
CA GLN A 77 -33.85 3.56 -9.06
C GLN A 77 -33.95 2.09 -8.70
N ALA A 78 -34.24 1.26 -9.70
CA ALA A 78 -34.21 -0.18 -9.54
C ALA A 78 -32.75 -0.63 -9.35
N GLN A 79 -32.54 -1.49 -8.36
CA GLN A 79 -31.32 -2.24 -8.14
C GLN A 79 -31.55 -3.64 -8.70
N ALA A 80 -30.63 -4.06 -9.58
CA ALA A 80 -30.70 -5.35 -10.26
C ALA A 80 -30.93 -6.50 -9.29
N ALA A 81 -31.71 -7.48 -9.73
CA ALA A 81 -31.88 -8.73 -9.00
C ALA A 81 -30.53 -9.41 -8.79
N THR A 82 -30.27 -9.88 -7.57
CA THR A 82 -29.02 -10.55 -7.21
C THR A 82 -29.27 -11.70 -6.25
N THR A 83 -28.44 -12.73 -6.34
CA THR A 83 -28.35 -13.82 -5.38
C THR A 83 -26.89 -14.23 -5.21
N SER A 84 -26.57 -14.84 -4.07
CA SER A 84 -25.20 -15.24 -3.75
C SER A 84 -25.16 -16.54 -2.97
N SER A 85 -24.02 -17.21 -3.00
CA SER A 85 -23.74 -18.35 -2.12
C SER A 85 -24.07 -18.02 -0.67
N SER A 86 -24.85 -18.90 -0.03
CA SER A 86 -25.27 -18.78 1.37
C SER A 86 -24.14 -19.02 2.37
N ALA A 87 -23.09 -19.74 1.95
CA ALA A 87 -21.88 -20.01 2.72
C ALA A 87 -20.65 -20.01 1.80
N ASP A 88 -19.47 -20.09 2.41
CA ASP A 88 -18.23 -20.27 1.67
C ASP A 88 -18.14 -21.68 1.09
N LEU A 89 -17.72 -21.78 -0.17
CA LEU A 89 -17.64 -23.04 -0.92
C LEU A 89 -16.54 -23.98 -0.41
N GLY A 90 -15.62 -23.49 0.45
CA GLY A 90 -14.49 -24.28 0.94
C GLY A 90 -13.52 -24.70 -0.16
N LEU A 91 -13.38 -23.88 -1.21
CA LEU A 91 -12.35 -24.05 -2.24
C LEU A 91 -10.98 -23.72 -1.65
N GLY A 92 -10.00 -24.57 -1.94
CA GLY A 92 -8.59 -24.36 -1.64
C GLY A 92 -7.76 -24.41 -2.92
N SER A 93 -6.57 -25.00 -2.81
CA SER A 93 -5.69 -25.23 -3.94
C SER A 93 -4.90 -26.53 -3.74
N THR A 94 -4.48 -27.16 -4.84
CA THR A 94 -3.39 -28.16 -4.74
C THR A 94 -2.09 -27.38 -4.55
N PRO A 95 -1.31 -27.64 -3.49
CA PRO A 95 -0.08 -26.91 -3.25
C PRO A 95 0.94 -27.18 -4.36
N ALA A 96 1.68 -26.14 -4.75
CA ALA A 96 2.82 -26.30 -5.65
C ALA A 96 3.87 -27.23 -5.05
N THR A 97 4.56 -28.00 -5.89
CA THR A 97 5.67 -28.87 -5.48
C THR A 97 7.00 -28.37 -6.04
N ALA A 98 8.09 -28.69 -5.36
CA ALA A 98 9.44 -28.33 -5.81
C ALA A 98 9.94 -29.30 -6.89
N THR A 99 10.76 -28.80 -7.81
CA THR A 99 11.59 -29.66 -8.67
C THR A 99 12.66 -30.35 -7.82
N ILE A 100 12.82 -31.66 -8.01
CA ILE A 100 13.79 -32.49 -7.29
C ILE A 100 14.74 -33.15 -8.28
N ARG A 101 16.02 -33.25 -7.92
CA ARG A 101 17.04 -34.02 -8.64
C ARG A 101 17.81 -34.85 -7.63
N GLN A 102 17.90 -36.15 -7.86
CA GLN A 102 18.50 -37.11 -6.92
C GLN A 102 19.57 -37.94 -7.61
N SER A 103 20.53 -38.47 -6.83
CA SER A 103 21.45 -39.51 -7.28
C SER A 103 20.73 -40.65 -8.01
N THR A 104 21.37 -41.24 -9.02
CA THR A 104 20.76 -42.34 -9.79
C THR A 104 20.73 -43.67 -9.05
N GLU A 105 21.60 -43.83 -8.05
CA GLU A 105 21.80 -45.01 -7.22
C GLU A 105 22.48 -44.60 -5.91
N GLU A 106 22.68 -45.57 -5.01
CA GLU A 106 23.46 -45.38 -3.77
C GLU A 106 24.89 -44.90 -4.10
N VAL A 107 25.45 -44.03 -3.26
CA VAL A 107 26.80 -43.47 -3.47
C VAL A 107 27.88 -44.56 -3.48
N ASN A 108 27.68 -45.65 -2.74
CA ASN A 108 28.50 -46.86 -2.83
C ASN A 108 27.63 -48.09 -3.05
N THR A 109 27.72 -48.72 -4.22
CA THR A 109 26.93 -49.91 -4.55
C THR A 109 27.67 -51.22 -4.30
N THR A 110 28.88 -51.16 -3.72
CA THR A 110 29.72 -52.34 -3.48
C THR A 110 29.00 -53.29 -2.50
N PRO A 111 28.64 -54.53 -2.91
CA PRO A 111 27.82 -55.43 -2.09
C PRO A 111 28.63 -56.14 -0.99
N THR A 112 29.94 -55.93 -0.97
CA THR A 112 30.88 -56.51 -0.02
C THR A 112 31.50 -55.43 0.84
N SER A 113 31.97 -55.81 2.02
CA SER A 113 32.60 -54.88 2.96
C SER A 113 33.76 -55.52 3.69
N PHE A 114 34.60 -54.65 4.24
CA PHE A 114 35.56 -55.03 5.24
C PHE A 114 35.73 -53.91 6.26
N SER A 115 36.07 -54.26 7.50
CA SER A 115 36.41 -53.30 8.54
C SER A 115 37.32 -53.91 9.60
N PRO A 116 38.18 -53.12 10.26
CA PRO A 116 38.47 -51.71 9.98
C PRO A 116 39.36 -51.54 8.74
N PHE A 117 39.33 -50.35 8.13
CA PHE A 117 40.24 -49.97 7.03
C PHE A 117 41.67 -49.70 7.52
N GLY A 118 41.85 -49.30 8.77
CA GLY A 118 43.13 -49.10 9.43
C GLY A 118 43.28 -49.96 10.66
N PRO A 119 43.42 -51.28 10.52
CA PRO A 119 43.65 -52.16 11.66
C PRO A 119 44.98 -51.79 12.37
N THR A 120 45.05 -52.14 13.65
CA THR A 120 46.25 -51.92 14.48
C THR A 120 46.78 -53.28 14.90
N PHE A 121 48.10 -53.46 14.81
CA PHE A 121 48.74 -54.67 15.31
C PHE A 121 48.57 -54.79 16.83
N THR A 122 48.36 -56.01 17.28
CA THR A 122 48.54 -56.42 18.67
C THR A 122 50.04 -56.44 18.97
N GLY A 123 50.43 -56.23 20.23
CA GLY A 123 51.84 -56.33 20.63
C GLY A 123 52.66 -55.06 20.38
N SER A 124 53.85 -55.21 19.79
CA SER A 124 54.91 -54.17 19.77
C SER A 124 55.24 -53.63 18.37
N SER A 125 54.54 -54.10 17.33
CA SER A 125 54.69 -53.59 15.97
C SER A 125 54.26 -52.13 15.90
N THR A 126 55.12 -51.27 15.34
CA THR A 126 54.85 -49.84 15.17
C THR A 126 54.46 -49.46 13.75
N SER A 127 54.58 -50.39 12.80
CA SER A 127 54.12 -50.21 11.43
C SER A 127 52.60 -50.06 11.39
N THR A 128 52.10 -49.15 10.56
CA THR A 128 50.67 -48.89 10.40
C THR A 128 50.12 -49.72 9.24
N ALA A 129 49.19 -50.65 9.51
CA ALA A 129 48.52 -51.44 8.46
C ALA A 129 47.29 -50.71 7.92
N THR A 130 47.20 -50.58 6.61
CA THR A 130 46.06 -49.95 5.91
C THR A 130 45.52 -50.94 4.88
N LEU A 131 44.21 -51.14 4.89
CA LEU A 131 43.47 -52.00 3.98
C LEU A 131 42.62 -51.14 3.05
N SER A 132 42.65 -51.47 1.76
CA SER A 132 41.86 -50.85 0.69
C SER A 132 41.43 -51.92 -0.32
N GLY A 133 40.92 -51.51 -1.48
CA GLY A 133 40.45 -52.42 -2.53
C GLY A 133 39.00 -52.85 -2.34
N VAL A 134 38.56 -53.81 -3.16
CA VAL A 134 37.21 -54.37 -3.12
C VAL A 134 37.34 -55.84 -2.75
N TYR A 135 36.70 -56.24 -1.66
CA TYR A 135 36.64 -57.65 -1.28
C TYR A 135 35.76 -58.40 -2.28
N ASP A 136 36.28 -59.45 -2.91
CA ASP A 136 35.57 -60.20 -3.95
C ASP A 136 34.57 -61.25 -3.40
N GLY A 137 34.61 -61.51 -2.09
CA GLY A 137 33.73 -62.46 -1.43
C GLY A 137 34.27 -63.89 -1.28
N ASP A 138 35.51 -64.17 -1.73
CA ASP A 138 36.09 -65.52 -1.77
C ASP A 138 36.23 -66.20 -0.40
N ASN A 139 36.13 -65.45 0.71
CA ASN A 139 36.15 -65.98 2.07
C ASN A 139 34.79 -65.93 2.78
N GLY A 140 33.70 -65.59 2.07
CA GLY A 140 32.38 -65.42 2.68
C GLY A 140 32.34 -64.30 3.74
N ASN A 141 31.49 -64.48 4.75
CA ASN A 141 31.51 -63.65 5.96
C ASN A 141 32.48 -64.26 6.97
N ASP A 142 33.55 -63.54 7.32
CA ASP A 142 34.62 -64.10 8.16
C ASP A 142 35.42 -63.00 8.90
N THR A 143 36.31 -63.41 9.79
CA THR A 143 37.36 -62.56 10.38
C THR A 143 38.72 -63.08 9.95
N LEU A 144 39.40 -62.29 9.11
CA LEU A 144 40.75 -62.56 8.66
C LEU A 144 41.75 -62.06 9.71
N THR A 145 42.64 -62.94 10.14
CA THR A 145 43.74 -62.65 11.05
C THR A 145 45.04 -62.60 10.27
N PHE A 146 45.67 -61.44 10.23
CA PHE A 146 46.99 -61.22 9.66
C PHE A 146 48.01 -61.39 10.79
N GLN A 147 48.91 -62.36 10.66
CA GLN A 147 49.94 -62.65 11.65
C GLN A 147 51.34 -62.46 11.06
N VAL A 148 52.20 -61.71 11.74
CA VAL A 148 53.59 -61.54 11.32
C VAL A 148 54.35 -62.85 11.53
N THR A 149 54.82 -63.47 10.44
CA THR A 149 55.63 -64.70 10.48
C THR A 149 57.12 -64.40 10.41
N ASN A 150 57.50 -63.33 9.71
CA ASN A 150 58.87 -62.83 9.62
C ASN A 150 58.91 -61.32 9.85
N GLY A 151 59.33 -60.91 11.05
CA GLY A 151 59.39 -59.50 11.48
C GLY A 151 60.58 -58.73 10.91
N GLY A 152 60.61 -57.42 11.15
CA GLY A 152 61.65 -56.53 10.63
C GLY A 152 61.22 -55.07 10.62
N ILE A 153 61.91 -54.24 9.83
CA ILE A 153 61.56 -52.82 9.65
C ILE A 153 61.14 -52.60 8.20
N VAL A 154 59.95 -52.05 7.99
CA VAL A 154 59.39 -51.70 6.66
C VAL A 154 60.32 -50.70 5.95
N GLY A 155 60.68 -50.98 4.70
CA GLY A 155 61.65 -50.20 3.92
C GLY A 155 63.13 -50.52 4.19
N VAL A 156 63.45 -51.39 5.16
CA VAL A 156 64.85 -51.71 5.54
C VAL A 156 65.14 -53.20 5.46
N SER A 157 64.26 -54.04 6.02
CA SER A 157 64.46 -55.49 6.03
C SER A 157 64.30 -56.07 4.62
N PRO A 158 65.16 -57.03 4.21
CA PRO A 158 65.14 -57.57 2.85
C PRO A 158 63.88 -58.39 2.54
N VAL A 159 63.32 -59.06 3.55
CA VAL A 159 62.08 -59.84 3.46
C VAL A 159 61.29 -59.63 4.73
N LEU A 160 59.99 -59.35 4.60
CA LEU A 160 58.99 -59.37 5.65
C LEU A 160 57.94 -60.43 5.30
N GLY A 161 57.31 -61.03 6.30
CA GLY A 161 56.35 -62.13 6.09
C GLY A 161 55.13 -62.02 6.98
N LEU A 162 53.96 -62.19 6.38
CA LEU A 162 52.68 -62.34 7.09
C LEU A 162 51.94 -63.58 6.59
N GLU A 163 51.13 -64.16 7.45
CA GLU A 163 50.10 -65.14 7.07
C GLU A 163 48.72 -64.55 7.33
N VAL A 164 47.78 -64.80 6.42
CA VAL A 164 46.36 -64.49 6.58
C VAL A 164 45.65 -65.79 6.91
N ARG A 165 44.91 -65.82 8.02
CA ARG A 165 44.13 -66.97 8.48
C ARG A 165 42.67 -66.60 8.69
N ASN A 166 41.76 -67.53 8.47
CA ASN A 166 40.34 -67.32 8.75
C ASN A 166 39.98 -67.51 10.24
N SER A 167 38.71 -67.34 10.61
CA SER A 167 38.24 -67.52 12.00
C SER A 167 38.40 -68.95 12.53
N GLN A 168 38.51 -69.96 11.65
CA GLN A 168 38.82 -71.35 11.99
C GLN A 168 40.34 -71.63 12.02
N ALA A 169 41.18 -70.59 11.97
CA ALA A 169 42.64 -70.66 11.94
C ALA A 169 43.25 -71.38 10.72
N GLN A 170 42.47 -71.60 9.66
CA GLN A 170 42.95 -72.16 8.40
C GLN A 170 43.73 -71.09 7.64
N LEU A 171 44.84 -71.49 7.01
CA LEU A 171 45.65 -70.60 6.18
C LEU A 171 44.87 -70.20 4.93
N VAL A 172 44.69 -68.90 4.73
CA VAL A 172 44.09 -68.29 3.54
C VAL A 172 45.19 -67.91 2.54
N GLU A 173 46.19 -67.14 2.99
CA GLU A 173 47.27 -66.67 2.13
C GLU A 173 48.58 -66.51 2.91
N THR A 174 49.73 -66.72 2.25
CA THR A 174 51.05 -66.35 2.76
C THR A 174 51.58 -65.16 1.98
N ILE A 175 51.85 -64.06 2.68
CA ILE A 175 52.33 -62.80 2.12
C ILE A 175 53.84 -62.74 2.33
N SER A 176 54.60 -62.63 1.23
CA SER A 176 56.05 -62.47 1.24
C SER A 176 56.43 -61.14 0.59
N LEU A 177 56.89 -60.19 1.41
CA LEU A 177 57.20 -58.82 1.01
C LEU A 177 58.72 -58.67 0.87
N THR A 178 59.22 -58.75 -0.37
CA THR A 178 60.66 -58.65 -0.67
C THR A 178 61.03 -57.21 -1.05
N LEU A 179 62.02 -56.63 -0.37
CA LEU A 179 62.47 -55.22 -0.57
C LEU A 179 61.33 -54.18 -0.51
N TYR A 180 60.29 -54.48 0.25
CA TYR A 180 59.05 -53.71 0.32
C TYR A 180 59.26 -52.29 0.88
N GLN A 181 58.76 -51.28 0.19
CA GLN A 181 58.81 -49.88 0.63
C GLN A 181 57.55 -49.51 1.41
N PRO A 182 57.63 -48.53 2.32
CA PRO A 182 56.46 -48.02 3.01
C PRO A 182 55.32 -47.65 2.04
N ASP A 183 54.12 -48.07 2.40
CA ASP A 183 52.86 -47.81 1.69
C ASP A 183 52.74 -48.45 0.28
N ASP A 184 53.69 -49.30 -0.13
CA ASP A 184 53.56 -50.09 -1.37
C ASP A 184 52.31 -50.99 -1.30
N PRO A 185 51.47 -51.07 -2.34
CA PRO A 185 50.30 -51.94 -2.30
C PRO A 185 50.69 -53.41 -2.49
N TYR A 186 50.14 -54.29 -1.66
CA TYR A 186 50.12 -55.74 -1.87
C TYR A 186 48.66 -56.20 -2.01
N THR A 187 48.27 -56.64 -3.20
CA THR A 187 46.92 -57.18 -3.45
C THR A 187 46.85 -58.64 -3.01
N LEU A 188 45.95 -58.93 -2.09
CA LEU A 188 45.59 -60.27 -1.66
C LEU A 188 44.76 -60.98 -2.73
N GLN A 189 44.67 -62.31 -2.60
CA GLN A 189 43.87 -63.14 -3.51
C GLN A 189 42.38 -62.78 -3.51
N ASN A 190 41.87 -62.27 -2.39
CA ASN A 190 40.46 -61.90 -2.21
C ASN A 190 40.14 -60.44 -2.59
N GLY A 191 41.03 -59.80 -3.37
CA GLY A 191 40.86 -58.43 -3.86
C GLY A 191 41.20 -57.31 -2.86
N LEU A 192 41.35 -57.62 -1.56
CA LEU A 192 41.83 -56.64 -0.58
C LEU A 192 43.27 -56.23 -0.88
N VAL A 193 43.60 -54.98 -0.63
CA VAL A 193 44.94 -54.43 -0.80
C VAL A 193 45.50 -54.03 0.55
N LEU A 194 46.59 -54.67 0.97
CA LEU A 194 47.35 -54.34 2.16
C LEU A 194 48.46 -53.36 1.80
N SER A 195 48.61 -52.32 2.62
CA SER A 195 49.82 -51.50 2.68
C SER A 195 50.29 -51.37 4.13
N LEU A 196 51.60 -51.29 4.30
CA LEU A 196 52.28 -51.14 5.59
C LEU A 196 53.10 -49.86 5.55
N GLY A 197 52.81 -48.93 6.45
CA GLY A 197 53.60 -47.71 6.62
C GLY A 197 54.96 -47.99 7.25
N SER A 198 55.80 -46.95 7.37
CA SER A 198 57.11 -47.08 8.02
C SER A 198 56.98 -47.53 9.48
N GLY A 199 57.80 -48.49 9.91
CA GLY A 199 57.81 -48.96 11.30
C GLY A 199 58.33 -50.38 11.44
N SER A 200 58.34 -50.90 12.68
CA SER A 200 58.71 -52.28 12.96
C SER A 200 57.50 -53.22 12.89
N LEU A 201 57.75 -54.44 12.45
CA LEU A 201 56.88 -55.61 12.58
C LEU A 201 57.55 -56.60 13.53
N THR A 202 56.85 -57.00 14.59
CA THR A 202 57.32 -57.98 15.57
C THR A 202 56.71 -59.33 15.26
N GLN A 203 57.51 -60.39 15.27
CA GLN A 203 57.03 -61.74 14.99
C GLN A 203 55.90 -62.14 15.96
N ASN A 204 54.87 -62.79 15.43
CA ASN A 204 53.63 -63.21 16.09
C ASN A 204 52.64 -62.10 16.44
N ASP A 205 52.97 -60.82 16.23
CA ASP A 205 51.98 -59.76 16.32
C ASP A 205 50.91 -59.96 15.23
N THR A 206 49.68 -59.59 15.54
CA THR A 206 48.53 -59.82 14.66
C THR A 206 47.66 -58.59 14.50
N PHE A 207 46.89 -58.49 13.42
CA PHE A 207 45.68 -57.68 13.41
C PHE A 207 44.54 -58.46 12.73
N THR A 208 43.31 -58.00 12.93
CA THR A 208 42.13 -58.65 12.38
C THR A 208 41.31 -57.71 11.53
N VAL A 209 40.68 -58.26 10.49
CA VAL A 209 39.75 -57.58 9.60
C VAL A 209 38.50 -58.45 9.46
N ALA A 210 37.34 -57.91 9.79
CA ALA A 210 36.07 -58.54 9.48
C ALA A 210 35.74 -58.27 8.00
N VAL A 211 35.31 -59.30 7.27
CA VAL A 211 34.90 -59.22 5.87
C VAL A 211 33.47 -59.72 5.71
N SER A 212 32.71 -59.12 4.81
CA SER A 212 31.37 -59.59 4.45
C SER A 212 31.17 -59.67 2.94
N ASN A 213 30.59 -60.76 2.47
CA ASN A 213 30.25 -60.98 1.06
C ASN A 213 28.79 -60.65 0.73
N SER A 214 28.02 -60.19 1.72
CA SER A 214 26.58 -59.97 1.60
C SER A 214 26.11 -58.62 2.15
N VAL A 215 27.04 -57.83 2.69
CA VAL A 215 26.77 -56.51 3.27
C VAL A 215 27.83 -55.56 2.73
N GLY A 216 27.39 -54.51 2.04
CA GLY A 216 28.24 -53.41 1.60
C GLY A 216 28.70 -52.52 2.75
N SER A 217 29.76 -51.76 2.54
CA SER A 217 30.17 -50.74 3.50
C SER A 217 29.30 -49.50 3.26
N ALA A 218 28.72 -48.95 4.33
CA ALA A 218 27.94 -47.71 4.24
C ALA A 218 28.84 -46.49 4.02
N VAL A 219 28.43 -45.55 3.17
CA VAL A 219 29.12 -44.27 3.00
C VAL A 219 29.08 -43.47 4.29
N ASN A 220 30.20 -42.84 4.65
CA ASN A 220 30.26 -41.92 5.78
C ASN A 220 30.38 -40.47 5.30
N PRO A 221 29.28 -39.70 5.29
CA PRO A 221 29.26 -38.34 4.74
C PRO A 221 29.98 -37.29 5.60
N ASP A 222 30.44 -37.66 6.80
CA ASP A 222 31.20 -36.81 7.73
C ASP A 222 32.72 -37.04 7.68
N LYS A 223 33.18 -37.97 6.84
CA LYS A 223 34.60 -38.24 6.64
C LYS A 223 35.15 -37.43 5.44
N PRO A 224 36.40 -36.95 5.54
CA PRO A 224 36.97 -36.11 4.49
C PRO A 224 37.31 -36.92 3.24
N PHE A 225 37.30 -36.30 2.06
CA PHE A 225 37.62 -36.97 0.79
C PHE A 225 39.07 -37.45 0.71
N ASN A 226 40.00 -36.76 1.38
CA ASN A 226 41.38 -37.22 1.58
C ASN A 226 41.57 -38.13 2.80
N GLY A 227 40.47 -38.58 3.41
CA GLY A 227 40.47 -39.49 4.53
C GLY A 227 41.12 -40.82 4.16
N THR A 228 42.02 -41.29 5.02
CA THR A 228 42.70 -42.59 4.85
C THR A 228 42.37 -43.48 6.02
N ARG A 229 42.62 -44.78 5.90
CA ARG A 229 42.37 -45.74 6.98
C ARG A 229 40.91 -45.63 7.47
N ASN A 230 40.70 -45.54 8.78
CA ASN A 230 39.37 -45.44 9.40
C ASN A 230 38.70 -44.06 9.21
N ASP A 231 39.39 -43.11 8.59
CA ASP A 231 38.80 -41.83 8.17
C ASP A 231 38.40 -41.82 6.70
N ASN A 232 38.50 -42.95 5.99
CA ASN A 232 38.02 -43.07 4.61
C ASN A 232 36.48 -42.88 4.56
N PRO A 233 35.94 -42.05 3.65
CA PRO A 233 34.50 -41.82 3.49
C PRO A 233 33.73 -43.01 2.88
N ASN A 234 34.46 -44.02 2.44
CA ASN A 234 33.93 -45.24 1.84
C ASN A 234 33.07 -44.95 0.59
N LEU A 235 33.59 -44.05 -0.26
CA LEU A 235 33.08 -43.88 -1.62
C LEU A 235 33.34 -45.14 -2.44
N GLU A 236 32.55 -45.35 -3.49
CA GLU A 236 32.75 -46.45 -4.41
C GLU A 236 34.15 -46.44 -5.04
N GLU A 237 34.74 -47.63 -5.21
CA GLU A 237 36.05 -47.77 -5.84
C GLU A 237 36.04 -47.17 -7.25
N GLY A 238 37.13 -46.48 -7.60
CA GLY A 238 37.24 -45.76 -8.87
C GLY A 238 36.55 -44.39 -8.92
N LEU A 239 35.72 -44.04 -7.92
CA LEU A 239 35.04 -42.75 -7.83
C LEU A 239 35.61 -41.85 -6.72
N GLY A 240 36.83 -41.34 -6.96
CA GLY A 240 37.49 -40.41 -6.05
C GLY A 240 37.02 -38.96 -6.20
N VAL A 241 37.10 -38.20 -5.11
CA VAL A 241 36.90 -36.74 -5.10
C VAL A 241 38.24 -36.06 -4.84
N SER A 242 38.55 -35.02 -5.60
CA SER A 242 39.79 -34.24 -5.50
C SER A 242 39.49 -32.73 -5.50
N PRO A 243 40.45 -31.88 -5.09
CA PRO A 243 40.27 -30.43 -5.11
C PRO A 243 39.88 -29.92 -6.50
N GLY A 244 38.79 -29.18 -6.58
CA GLY A 244 38.22 -28.71 -7.84
C GLY A 244 36.93 -27.95 -7.60
N SER A 245 36.05 -27.95 -8.60
CA SER A 245 34.74 -27.31 -8.49
C SER A 245 33.73 -27.95 -9.40
N PHE A 246 32.45 -27.78 -9.08
CA PHE A 246 31.35 -28.07 -10.00
C PHE A 246 30.33 -26.94 -10.03
N GLN A 247 29.30 -27.03 -10.88
CA GLN A 247 28.25 -26.01 -10.96
C GLN A 247 26.86 -26.58 -10.64
N VAL A 248 26.07 -25.82 -9.89
CA VAL A 248 24.63 -26.03 -9.65
C VAL A 248 23.89 -24.76 -10.05
N ASN A 249 22.96 -24.86 -10.99
CA ASN A 249 22.22 -23.72 -11.55
C ASN A 249 23.13 -22.55 -11.99
N GLY A 250 24.30 -22.88 -12.56
CA GLY A 250 25.30 -21.90 -13.00
C GLY A 250 26.12 -21.25 -11.87
N THR A 251 25.88 -21.63 -10.62
CA THR A 251 26.70 -21.21 -9.47
C THR A 251 27.82 -22.22 -9.23
N THR A 252 29.06 -21.74 -9.17
CA THR A 252 30.24 -22.56 -8.86
C THR A 252 30.25 -22.97 -7.37
N ILE A 253 30.49 -24.26 -7.13
CA ILE A 253 30.68 -24.87 -5.83
C ILE A 253 32.10 -25.44 -5.78
N ASP A 254 32.93 -24.87 -4.92
CA ASP A 254 34.29 -25.36 -4.71
C ASP A 254 34.29 -26.62 -3.83
N VAL A 255 35.23 -27.52 -4.11
CA VAL A 255 35.47 -28.76 -3.36
C VAL A 255 36.95 -28.81 -2.99
N PHE A 256 37.24 -29.06 -1.71
CA PHE A 256 38.57 -29.17 -1.15
C PHE A 256 38.90 -30.61 -0.76
N ALA A 257 40.19 -30.90 -0.52
CA ALA A 257 40.63 -32.25 -0.18
C ALA A 257 40.09 -32.72 1.18
N ASP A 258 39.98 -31.81 2.14
CA ASP A 258 39.51 -32.04 3.50
C ASP A 258 37.99 -31.85 3.65
N ASP A 259 37.28 -31.53 2.57
CA ASP A 259 35.82 -31.53 2.58
C ASP A 259 35.26 -32.94 2.77
N THR A 260 34.03 -32.99 3.28
CA THR A 260 33.19 -34.18 3.36
C THR A 260 31.99 -34.02 2.42
N ILE A 261 31.18 -35.06 2.23
CA ILE A 261 29.89 -34.91 1.54
C ILE A 261 29.07 -33.80 2.22
N ASN A 262 28.93 -33.87 3.54
CA ASN A 262 28.15 -32.90 4.30
C ASN A 262 28.68 -31.46 4.20
N THR A 263 30.00 -31.22 4.14
CA THR A 263 30.52 -29.85 3.97
C THR A 263 30.23 -29.30 2.57
N VAL A 264 30.30 -30.13 1.52
CA VAL A 264 29.92 -29.73 0.16
C VAL A 264 28.42 -29.46 0.07
N LEU A 265 27.57 -30.33 0.61
CA LEU A 265 26.11 -30.10 0.64
C LEU A 265 25.75 -28.83 1.41
N THR A 266 26.44 -28.57 2.52
CA THR A 266 26.31 -27.31 3.28
C THR A 266 26.70 -26.11 2.42
N ARG A 267 27.78 -26.22 1.62
CA ARG A 267 28.21 -25.16 0.71
C ARG A 267 27.19 -24.91 -0.40
N ILE A 268 26.54 -25.95 -0.93
CA ILE A 268 25.40 -25.80 -1.86
C ILE A 268 24.26 -25.03 -1.19
N ASN A 269 23.85 -25.43 0.02
CA ASN A 269 22.77 -24.80 0.79
C ASN A 269 23.01 -23.31 1.09
N GLN A 270 24.27 -22.91 1.22
CA GLN A 270 24.68 -21.54 1.49
C GLN A 270 24.93 -20.71 0.22
N SER A 271 24.87 -21.34 -0.96
CA SER A 271 25.16 -20.70 -2.24
C SER A 271 23.94 -19.98 -2.83
N ALA A 272 24.17 -19.23 -3.91
CA ALA A 272 23.12 -18.61 -4.71
C ALA A 272 22.46 -19.58 -5.72
N ALA A 273 22.75 -20.88 -5.66
CA ALA A 273 22.24 -21.88 -6.61
C ALA A 273 20.72 -22.09 -6.54
N GLY A 274 20.05 -21.60 -5.50
CA GLY A 274 18.60 -21.67 -5.37
C GLY A 274 18.05 -23.07 -5.07
N VAL A 275 18.89 -23.96 -4.54
CA VAL A 275 18.51 -25.33 -4.15
C VAL A 275 18.87 -25.61 -2.70
N THR A 276 18.18 -26.57 -2.11
CA THR A 276 18.54 -27.25 -0.86
C THR A 276 19.10 -28.63 -1.21
N ALA A 277 20.24 -28.99 -0.65
CA ALA A 277 20.96 -30.23 -0.85
C ALA A 277 21.02 -31.02 0.47
N THR A 278 20.69 -32.31 0.41
CA THR A 278 20.66 -33.21 1.56
C THR A 278 21.24 -34.57 1.20
N PHE A 279 21.77 -35.27 2.21
CA PHE A 279 22.16 -36.67 2.10
C PHE A 279 21.07 -37.51 2.77
N ASP A 280 20.45 -38.40 2.01
CA ASP A 280 19.53 -39.41 2.52
C ASP A 280 20.36 -40.64 2.92
N SER A 281 20.51 -40.86 4.23
CA SER A 281 21.31 -41.96 4.77
C SER A 281 20.64 -43.33 4.61
N ASP A 282 19.33 -43.40 4.44
CA ASP A 282 18.61 -44.67 4.32
C ASP A 282 18.79 -45.26 2.92
N ASN A 283 18.90 -44.38 1.91
CA ASN A 283 19.14 -44.75 0.51
C ASN A 283 20.54 -44.37 0.02
N GLU A 284 21.43 -43.92 0.91
CA GLU A 284 22.77 -43.37 0.61
C GLU A 284 22.81 -42.50 -0.65
N THR A 285 21.88 -41.56 -0.80
CA THR A 285 21.76 -40.69 -1.99
C THR A 285 21.85 -39.21 -1.66
N VAL A 286 22.28 -38.41 -2.63
CA VAL A 286 22.19 -36.95 -2.55
C VAL A 286 20.91 -36.49 -3.23
N VAL A 287 20.13 -35.67 -2.52
CA VAL A 287 18.89 -35.07 -3.03
C VAL A 287 19.06 -33.55 -3.09
N LEU A 288 18.83 -32.99 -4.27
CA LEU A 288 18.73 -31.56 -4.53
C LEU A 288 17.25 -31.18 -4.73
N THR A 289 16.76 -30.19 -3.99
CA THR A 289 15.39 -29.68 -4.06
C THR A 289 15.43 -28.21 -4.40
N HIS A 290 14.69 -27.77 -5.42
CA HIS A 290 14.63 -26.37 -5.80
C HIS A 290 13.87 -25.57 -4.74
N ASN A 291 14.38 -24.40 -4.35
CA ASN A 291 13.78 -23.60 -3.26
C ASN A 291 12.49 -22.88 -3.72
N THR A 292 12.36 -22.59 -5.00
CA THR A 292 11.12 -22.11 -5.63
C THR A 292 10.25 -23.30 -6.05
N LEU A 293 9.00 -23.31 -5.62
CA LEU A 293 7.98 -24.28 -6.04
C LEU A 293 7.47 -23.98 -7.45
N GLY A 294 6.80 -24.95 -8.07
CA GLY A 294 6.17 -24.80 -9.38
C GLY A 294 6.82 -25.67 -10.45
N ALA A 295 6.22 -25.67 -11.64
CA ALA A 295 6.69 -26.45 -12.78
C ALA A 295 7.86 -25.77 -13.51
N SER A 296 7.95 -24.44 -13.48
CA SER A 296 8.98 -23.70 -14.23
C SER A 296 10.43 -23.89 -13.74
N PRO A 297 10.72 -23.97 -12.42
CA PRO A 297 12.09 -24.11 -11.94
C PRO A 297 12.76 -25.43 -12.34
N THR A 298 14.07 -25.38 -12.63
CA THR A 298 14.88 -26.54 -13.01
C THR A 298 16.15 -26.64 -12.17
N ILE A 299 16.75 -27.82 -12.10
CA ILE A 299 18.05 -28.05 -11.44
C ILE A 299 19.06 -28.49 -12.48
N ALA A 300 19.90 -27.55 -12.92
CA ALA A 300 20.99 -27.80 -13.85
C ALA A 300 22.28 -28.10 -13.09
N LEU A 301 23.00 -29.13 -13.54
CA LEU A 301 24.35 -29.46 -13.08
C LEU A 301 25.30 -29.21 -14.25
N GLY A 302 26.43 -28.56 -13.98
CA GLY A 302 27.40 -28.15 -14.99
C GLY A 302 28.73 -28.91 -14.90
N SER A 303 29.80 -28.28 -15.43
CA SER A 303 31.17 -28.82 -15.41
C SER A 303 31.58 -29.25 -14.00
N ASP A 304 32.22 -30.42 -13.87
CA ASP A 304 32.80 -30.91 -12.61
C ASP A 304 34.27 -31.28 -12.82
N THR A 305 35.17 -30.59 -12.14
CA THR A 305 36.61 -30.90 -12.11
C THR A 305 37.05 -31.59 -10.82
N SER A 306 36.15 -31.66 -9.83
CA SER A 306 36.41 -32.28 -8.53
C SER A 306 36.14 -33.79 -8.53
N GLY A 307 35.25 -34.26 -9.40
CA GLY A 307 34.73 -35.63 -9.42
C GLY A 307 33.56 -35.85 -8.45
N PHE A 308 33.15 -34.83 -7.69
CA PHE A 308 32.07 -34.91 -6.71
C PHE A 308 30.74 -35.39 -7.31
N LEU A 309 30.33 -34.87 -8.48
CA LEU A 309 29.06 -35.27 -9.10
C LEU A 309 29.06 -36.73 -9.55
N ALA A 310 30.22 -37.24 -9.98
CA ALA A 310 30.38 -38.65 -10.33
C ALA A 310 30.35 -39.53 -9.08
N ALA A 311 31.12 -39.16 -8.04
CA ALA A 311 31.17 -39.89 -6.78
C ALA A 311 29.81 -39.94 -6.08
N THR A 312 29.03 -38.85 -6.11
CA THR A 312 27.68 -38.84 -5.52
C THR A 312 26.59 -39.30 -6.48
N LYS A 313 26.93 -39.89 -7.63
CA LYS A 313 25.98 -40.42 -8.62
C LYS A 313 24.96 -39.40 -9.14
N LEU A 314 25.30 -38.12 -9.12
CA LEU A 314 24.48 -37.04 -9.67
C LEU A 314 24.72 -36.85 -11.17
N THR A 315 25.86 -37.31 -11.69
CA THR A 315 26.12 -37.35 -13.13
C THR A 315 25.06 -38.18 -13.84
N GLY A 316 24.41 -37.61 -14.86
CA GLY A 316 23.36 -38.30 -15.62
C GLY A 316 21.99 -38.39 -14.93
N SER A 317 21.85 -37.96 -13.68
CA SER A 317 20.55 -37.88 -12.99
C SER A 317 19.56 -36.97 -13.73
N SER A 318 18.29 -37.32 -13.73
CA SER A 318 17.20 -36.48 -14.25
C SER A 318 16.53 -35.70 -13.12
N SER A 319 15.94 -34.56 -13.45
CA SER A 319 15.08 -33.83 -12.52
C SER A 319 13.63 -34.28 -12.67
N VAL A 320 12.96 -34.51 -11.55
CA VAL A 320 11.49 -34.62 -11.48
C VAL A 320 10.94 -33.20 -11.33
N GLN A 321 10.22 -32.73 -12.34
CA GLN A 321 9.68 -31.38 -12.39
C GLN A 321 8.63 -31.18 -11.29
N GLY A 322 8.68 -30.03 -10.62
CA GLY A 322 7.63 -29.59 -9.71
C GLY A 322 6.31 -29.37 -10.44
N GLN A 323 5.26 -29.11 -9.67
CA GLN A 323 3.93 -28.79 -10.17
C GLN A 323 3.54 -27.40 -9.67
N ASP A 324 2.83 -26.64 -10.50
CA ASP A 324 2.29 -25.35 -10.09
C ASP A 324 1.13 -25.53 -9.11
N GLU A 325 0.85 -24.47 -8.35
CA GLU A 325 -0.36 -24.40 -7.55
C GLU A 325 -1.56 -24.34 -8.49
N ILE A 326 -2.54 -25.21 -8.27
CA ILE A 326 -3.78 -25.23 -9.05
C ILE A 326 -4.93 -24.89 -8.11
N PRO A 327 -5.52 -23.68 -8.21
CA PRO A 327 -6.72 -23.32 -7.46
C PRO A 327 -7.86 -24.29 -7.76
N ASP A 328 -8.65 -24.64 -6.74
CA ASP A 328 -9.76 -25.58 -6.93
C ASP A 328 -10.76 -25.09 -7.98
N GLU A 329 -11.00 -23.78 -8.07
CA GLU A 329 -11.91 -23.18 -9.06
C GLU A 329 -11.48 -23.39 -10.53
N GLU A 330 -10.22 -23.75 -10.78
CA GLU A 330 -9.67 -24.07 -12.11
C GLU A 330 -9.62 -25.57 -12.40
N LYS A 331 -9.92 -26.42 -11.41
CA LYS A 331 -9.96 -27.88 -11.60
C LYS A 331 -11.31 -28.33 -12.15
N PRO A 332 -11.35 -29.45 -12.90
CA PRO A 332 -12.62 -30.04 -13.31
C PRO A 332 -13.52 -30.34 -12.09
N LEU A 333 -14.79 -29.94 -12.17
CA LEU A 333 -15.74 -30.02 -11.05
C LEU A 333 -15.84 -31.43 -10.45
N GLY A 334 -15.77 -32.47 -11.28
CA GLY A 334 -15.86 -33.87 -10.85
C GLY A 334 -14.67 -34.35 -10.01
N THR A 335 -13.58 -33.59 -9.93
CA THR A 335 -12.43 -33.89 -9.06
C THR A 335 -12.59 -33.35 -7.64
N LEU A 336 -13.58 -32.49 -7.41
CA LEU A 336 -13.76 -31.74 -6.18
C LEU A 336 -14.93 -32.32 -5.38
N SER A 337 -14.67 -32.66 -4.12
CA SER A 337 -15.68 -33.23 -3.22
C SER A 337 -16.90 -32.32 -3.01
N GLN A 338 -16.70 -31.01 -3.08
CA GLN A 338 -17.70 -29.96 -2.92
C GLN A 338 -18.76 -30.01 -4.04
N PHE A 339 -18.39 -30.55 -5.20
CA PHE A 339 -19.24 -30.66 -6.38
C PHE A 339 -19.65 -32.11 -6.68
N SER A 340 -19.47 -33.05 -5.74
CA SER A 340 -19.76 -34.48 -5.98
C SER A 340 -21.23 -34.77 -6.25
N SER A 341 -22.15 -33.87 -5.88
CA SER A 341 -23.59 -33.97 -6.19
C SER A 341 -23.97 -33.37 -7.54
N VAL A 342 -23.04 -32.70 -8.23
CA VAL A 342 -23.29 -32.03 -9.51
C VAL A 342 -23.20 -33.04 -10.65
N GLN A 343 -24.09 -32.92 -11.63
CA GLN A 343 -24.15 -33.79 -12.81
C GLN A 343 -23.94 -32.99 -14.10
N THR A 344 -23.34 -33.62 -15.12
CA THR A 344 -23.27 -33.08 -16.48
C THR A 344 -24.68 -32.86 -17.03
N GLY A 345 -24.91 -31.73 -17.69
CA GLY A 345 -26.21 -31.33 -18.20
C GLY A 345 -26.26 -29.86 -18.57
N SER A 346 -27.34 -29.17 -18.22
CA SER A 346 -27.45 -27.72 -18.41
C SER A 346 -28.25 -27.11 -17.29
N VAL A 347 -27.80 -25.95 -16.79
CA VAL A 347 -28.57 -25.09 -15.88
C VAL A 347 -29.37 -24.08 -16.69
N LEU A 348 -30.45 -23.56 -16.11
CA LEU A 348 -31.28 -22.51 -16.70
C LEU A 348 -31.13 -21.21 -15.91
N LEU A 349 -30.70 -20.14 -16.59
CA LEU A 349 -30.71 -18.77 -16.07
C LEU A 349 -31.56 -17.90 -16.98
N ASN A 350 -32.60 -17.26 -16.45
CA ASN A 350 -33.56 -16.47 -17.23
C ASN A 350 -34.11 -17.24 -18.46
N GLY A 351 -34.35 -18.54 -18.31
CA GLY A 351 -34.80 -19.44 -19.37
C GLY A 351 -33.74 -19.84 -20.41
N VAL A 352 -32.49 -19.35 -20.31
CA VAL A 352 -31.38 -19.72 -21.20
C VAL A 352 -30.61 -20.91 -20.63
N ALA A 353 -30.45 -21.95 -21.44
CA ALA A 353 -29.69 -23.14 -21.08
C ALA A 353 -28.17 -22.89 -21.20
N ILE A 354 -27.44 -23.24 -20.14
CA ILE A 354 -25.98 -23.12 -20.05
C ILE A 354 -25.45 -24.51 -19.72
N SER A 355 -24.64 -25.08 -20.63
CA SER A 355 -24.07 -26.41 -20.47
C SER A 355 -23.10 -26.48 -19.30
N ILE A 356 -23.04 -27.65 -18.65
CA ILE A 356 -22.03 -28.01 -17.64
C ILE A 356 -21.58 -29.43 -17.92
N ASP A 357 -20.28 -29.68 -18.00
CA ASP A 357 -19.67 -31.01 -18.04
C ASP A 357 -18.68 -31.18 -16.89
N VAL A 358 -19.03 -31.99 -15.88
CA VAL A 358 -18.23 -32.10 -14.65
C VAL A 358 -16.85 -32.73 -14.88
N LEU A 359 -16.64 -33.44 -15.98
CA LEU A 359 -15.35 -34.08 -16.26
C LEU A 359 -14.33 -33.13 -16.88
N SER A 360 -14.79 -32.05 -17.49
CA SER A 360 -13.94 -31.13 -18.26
C SER A 360 -14.03 -29.68 -17.80
N ASP A 361 -15.20 -29.22 -17.36
CA ASP A 361 -15.42 -27.86 -16.92
C ASP A 361 -14.91 -27.63 -15.50
N SER A 362 -14.23 -26.52 -15.30
CA SER A 362 -13.96 -25.94 -13.98
C SER A 362 -15.09 -25.02 -13.51
N LEU A 363 -15.05 -24.62 -12.24
CA LEU A 363 -15.99 -23.61 -11.73
C LEU A 363 -15.84 -22.29 -12.50
N GLN A 364 -14.59 -21.88 -12.74
CA GLN A 364 -14.28 -20.66 -13.47
C GLN A 364 -14.81 -20.70 -14.92
N ASP A 365 -14.75 -21.85 -15.58
CA ASP A 365 -15.33 -22.04 -16.91
C ASP A 365 -16.84 -21.84 -16.90
N VAL A 366 -17.54 -22.44 -15.92
CA VAL A 366 -18.99 -22.30 -15.78
C VAL A 366 -19.39 -20.85 -15.51
N LEU A 367 -18.70 -20.14 -14.61
CA LEU A 367 -18.99 -18.72 -14.31
C LEU A 367 -18.74 -17.81 -15.51
N THR A 368 -17.66 -18.09 -16.25
CA THR A 368 -17.33 -17.37 -17.49
C THR A 368 -18.42 -17.61 -18.54
N ARG A 369 -18.87 -18.85 -18.69
CA ARG A 369 -19.94 -19.24 -19.61
C ARG A 369 -21.27 -18.59 -19.25
N ILE A 370 -21.61 -18.50 -17.96
CA ILE A 370 -22.80 -17.77 -17.49
C ILE A 370 -22.71 -16.30 -17.91
N THR A 371 -21.59 -15.64 -17.60
CA THR A 371 -21.40 -14.21 -17.88
C THR A 371 -21.41 -13.87 -19.37
N ALA A 372 -20.91 -14.79 -20.21
CA ALA A 372 -20.90 -14.63 -21.67
C ALA A 372 -22.23 -15.03 -22.35
N SER A 373 -23.17 -15.64 -21.62
CA SER A 373 -24.40 -16.15 -22.20
C SER A 373 -25.44 -15.07 -22.50
N ALA A 374 -26.44 -15.40 -23.32
CA ALA A 374 -27.60 -14.55 -23.57
C ALA A 374 -28.57 -14.44 -22.38
N ALA A 375 -28.29 -15.09 -21.24
CA ALA A 375 -29.11 -15.00 -20.04
C ALA A 375 -29.14 -13.59 -19.43
N GLY A 376 -28.18 -12.72 -19.80
CA GLY A 376 -28.07 -11.37 -19.24
C GLY A 376 -27.72 -11.39 -17.75
N VAL A 377 -26.90 -12.36 -17.31
CA VAL A 377 -26.48 -12.53 -15.91
C VAL A 377 -24.97 -12.37 -15.83
N THR A 378 -24.48 -11.59 -14.89
CA THR A 378 -23.06 -11.55 -14.52
C THR A 378 -22.85 -12.51 -13.35
N ALA A 379 -21.92 -13.44 -13.51
CA ALA A 379 -21.50 -14.36 -12.46
C ALA A 379 -20.07 -14.03 -12.03
N THR A 380 -19.88 -13.80 -10.74
CA THR A 380 -18.57 -13.48 -10.17
C THR A 380 -18.28 -14.41 -9.01
N LEU A 381 -17.02 -14.78 -8.85
CA LEU A 381 -16.48 -15.38 -7.63
C LEU A 381 -15.86 -14.25 -6.80
N ASN A 382 -16.14 -14.19 -5.50
CA ASN A 382 -15.54 -13.17 -4.64
C ASN A 382 -14.01 -13.30 -4.61
N ALA A 383 -13.30 -12.25 -4.20
CA ALA A 383 -11.84 -12.20 -4.22
C ALA A 383 -11.13 -13.25 -3.33
N SER A 384 -11.90 -13.98 -2.51
CA SER A 384 -11.40 -15.09 -1.69
C SER A 384 -11.71 -16.46 -2.28
N GLY A 385 -12.23 -16.54 -3.51
CA GLY A 385 -12.56 -17.81 -4.18
C GLY A 385 -13.76 -18.56 -3.59
N GLN A 386 -14.48 -17.96 -2.65
CA GLN A 386 -15.35 -18.71 -1.74
C GLN A 386 -16.84 -18.46 -1.91
N ARG A 387 -17.26 -17.41 -2.63
CA ARG A 387 -18.71 -17.18 -2.86
C ARG A 387 -18.98 -16.71 -4.26
N ILE A 388 -20.01 -17.30 -4.86
CA ILE A 388 -20.53 -16.85 -6.14
C ILE A 388 -21.58 -15.79 -5.91
N ILE A 389 -21.56 -14.75 -6.72
CA ILE A 389 -22.60 -13.73 -6.82
C ILE A 389 -23.10 -13.71 -8.26
N LEU A 390 -24.41 -13.92 -8.42
CA LEU A 390 -25.13 -13.77 -9.66
C LEU A 390 -25.90 -12.45 -9.62
N THR A 391 -25.78 -11.65 -10.67
CA THR A 391 -26.46 -10.35 -10.78
C THR A 391 -27.06 -10.20 -12.16
N SER A 392 -28.33 -9.79 -12.24
CA SER A 392 -28.95 -9.41 -13.52
C SER A 392 -28.23 -8.20 -14.12
N GLN A 393 -27.95 -8.25 -15.43
CA GLN A 393 -27.37 -7.12 -16.16
C GLN A 393 -28.39 -6.01 -16.43
N ASP A 394 -29.69 -6.32 -16.40
CA ASP A 394 -30.78 -5.33 -16.42
C ASP A 394 -31.29 -5.09 -14.99
N ALA A 395 -31.21 -3.82 -14.57
CA ALA A 395 -31.63 -3.38 -13.24
C ALA A 395 -33.12 -3.56 -12.96
N ASN A 396 -33.95 -3.77 -14.00
CA ASN A 396 -35.40 -3.90 -13.90
C ASN A 396 -35.91 -5.32 -14.17
N GLN A 397 -35.01 -6.26 -14.46
CA GLN A 397 -35.38 -7.64 -14.76
C GLN A 397 -35.19 -8.54 -13.54
N SER A 398 -36.15 -9.43 -13.29
CA SER A 398 -35.99 -10.50 -12.32
C SER A 398 -34.96 -11.52 -12.79
N LEU A 399 -34.22 -12.09 -11.86
CA LEU A 399 -33.24 -13.15 -12.10
C LEU A 399 -33.88 -14.50 -11.77
N GLU A 400 -34.04 -15.38 -12.75
CA GLU A 400 -34.49 -16.76 -12.55
C GLU A 400 -33.28 -17.71 -12.51
N VAL A 401 -33.20 -18.52 -11.46
CA VAL A 401 -32.12 -19.49 -11.21
C VAL A 401 -32.70 -20.89 -11.04
N ASN A 402 -32.30 -21.82 -11.89
CA ASN A 402 -32.80 -23.20 -11.88
C ASN A 402 -31.70 -24.17 -12.34
N SER A 403 -31.37 -25.19 -11.53
CA SER A 403 -30.29 -26.13 -11.89
C SER A 403 -30.71 -27.14 -12.97
N ASN A 404 -32.00 -27.23 -13.27
CA ASN A 404 -32.58 -28.14 -14.25
C ASN A 404 -32.10 -29.60 -14.03
N GLY A 405 -32.07 -30.01 -12.76
CA GLY A 405 -31.67 -31.36 -12.32
C GLY A 405 -30.17 -31.60 -12.17
N THR A 406 -29.30 -30.67 -12.58
CA THR A 406 -27.83 -30.83 -12.44
C THR A 406 -27.33 -30.72 -11.01
N GLY A 407 -28.10 -30.11 -10.10
CA GLY A 407 -27.70 -29.85 -8.72
C GLY A 407 -26.64 -28.76 -8.52
N PHE A 408 -26.23 -28.06 -9.60
CA PHE A 408 -25.15 -27.07 -9.56
C PHE A 408 -25.40 -25.92 -8.56
N PHE A 409 -26.57 -25.27 -8.60
CA PHE A 409 -26.83 -24.12 -7.73
C PHE A 409 -26.92 -24.50 -6.25
N ALA A 410 -27.45 -25.69 -5.95
CA ALA A 410 -27.44 -26.24 -4.60
C ALA A 410 -26.00 -26.48 -4.10
N ALA A 411 -25.12 -27.05 -4.95
CA ALA A 411 -23.71 -27.26 -4.62
C ALA A 411 -22.95 -25.95 -4.39
N VAL A 412 -23.27 -24.88 -5.14
CA VAL A 412 -22.69 -23.55 -4.89
C VAL A 412 -23.43 -22.73 -3.81
N GLY A 413 -24.37 -23.34 -3.09
CA GLY A 413 -25.10 -22.71 -1.99
C GLY A 413 -26.03 -21.58 -2.41
N ILE A 414 -26.46 -21.53 -3.67
CA ILE A 414 -27.43 -20.57 -4.21
C ILE A 414 -28.81 -21.24 -4.22
N SER A 415 -29.79 -20.62 -3.57
CA SER A 415 -31.18 -21.09 -3.66
C SER A 415 -31.74 -20.91 -5.07
N GLU A 416 -32.44 -21.91 -5.57
CA GLU A 416 -33.16 -21.80 -6.84
C GLU A 416 -34.46 -21.00 -6.67
N GLY A 417 -34.86 -20.28 -7.71
CA GLY A 417 -36.07 -19.45 -7.69
C GLY A 417 -35.94 -18.18 -8.51
N THR A 418 -36.95 -17.32 -8.38
CA THR A 418 -37.01 -15.99 -9.01
C THR A 418 -36.66 -14.92 -7.99
N TYR A 419 -35.70 -14.08 -8.33
CA TYR A 419 -35.25 -12.94 -7.53
C TYR A 419 -35.68 -11.66 -8.22
N ASP A 420 -36.47 -10.82 -7.54
CA ASP A 420 -36.95 -9.58 -8.12
C ASP A 420 -35.95 -8.42 -7.91
N PRO A 421 -35.89 -7.47 -8.86
CA PRO A 421 -35.14 -6.25 -8.65
C PRO A 421 -35.74 -5.46 -7.47
N THR A 422 -34.87 -4.84 -6.67
CA THR A 422 -35.32 -4.03 -5.52
C THR A 422 -35.38 -2.56 -5.92
N VAL A 423 -36.48 -1.87 -5.63
CA VAL A 423 -36.57 -0.43 -5.88
C VAL A 423 -36.04 0.32 -4.66
N GLY A 424 -34.87 0.93 -4.80
CA GLY A 424 -34.27 1.79 -3.78
C GLY A 424 -34.62 3.27 -3.99
N THR A 425 -34.78 4.02 -2.89
CA THR A 425 -34.86 5.49 -2.94
C THR A 425 -33.45 6.07 -2.81
N THR A 426 -32.81 6.41 -3.92
CA THR A 426 -31.52 7.11 -3.91
C THR A 426 -31.71 8.59 -4.24
N ALA A 427 -31.00 9.43 -3.49
CA ALA A 427 -31.12 10.87 -3.56
C ALA A 427 -29.91 11.47 -4.29
N PHE A 428 -30.09 11.89 -5.54
CA PHE A 428 -29.01 12.46 -6.34
C PHE A 428 -28.93 13.98 -6.21
N ILE A 429 -27.73 14.51 -6.42
CA ILE A 429 -27.42 15.93 -6.36
C ILE A 429 -27.52 16.53 -7.76
N LYS A 430 -28.49 17.42 -8.00
CA LYS A 430 -28.55 18.25 -9.21
C LYS A 430 -27.99 19.64 -8.96
N SER A 431 -27.21 20.16 -9.90
CA SER A 431 -26.80 21.57 -9.94
C SER A 431 -27.99 22.43 -10.39
N ARG A 432 -28.37 23.42 -9.59
CA ARG A 432 -29.38 24.44 -9.92
C ARG A 432 -28.71 25.80 -10.12
N GLN A 433 -29.15 26.53 -11.14
CA GLN A 433 -28.75 27.91 -11.34
C GLN A 433 -29.39 28.81 -10.26
N GLY A 434 -28.62 29.78 -9.78
CA GLY A 434 -29.02 30.75 -8.76
C GLY A 434 -28.55 30.42 -7.34
N LEU A 435 -28.87 31.32 -6.41
CA LEU A 435 -28.50 31.18 -4.99
C LEU A 435 -29.40 30.15 -4.29
N SER A 436 -28.80 29.32 -3.44
CA SER A 436 -29.58 28.54 -2.48
C SER A 436 -30.21 29.46 -1.43
N PRO A 437 -31.31 29.04 -0.77
CA PRO A 437 -31.91 29.81 0.32
C PRO A 437 -30.93 30.13 1.45
N PHE A 438 -29.98 29.24 1.72
CA PHE A 438 -28.95 29.47 2.71
C PHE A 438 -27.97 30.58 2.28
N GLN A 439 -27.47 30.55 1.04
CA GLN A 439 -26.58 31.58 0.53
C GLN A 439 -27.27 32.95 0.45
N ALA A 440 -28.52 32.99 -0.04
CA ALA A 440 -29.31 34.23 -0.07
C ALA A 440 -29.55 34.78 1.35
N LYS A 441 -29.71 33.90 2.35
CA LYS A 441 -29.84 34.26 3.76
C LYS A 441 -28.57 34.91 4.32
N GLU A 442 -27.39 34.34 4.05
CA GLU A 442 -26.10 34.87 4.49
C GLU A 442 -25.79 36.25 3.86
N ILE A 443 -26.09 36.40 2.57
CA ILE A 443 -25.94 37.68 1.84
C ILE A 443 -26.90 38.72 2.41
N ALA A 444 -28.17 38.37 2.65
CA ALA A 444 -29.16 39.26 3.25
C ALA A 444 -28.74 39.77 4.63
N ASP A 445 -28.20 38.91 5.49
CA ASP A 445 -27.73 39.29 6.82
C ASP A 445 -26.51 40.23 6.74
N THR A 446 -25.61 39.99 5.79
CA THR A 446 -24.45 40.85 5.55
C THR A 446 -24.87 42.23 5.03
N LEU A 447 -25.80 42.27 4.07
CA LEU A 447 -26.39 43.52 3.59
C LEU A 447 -27.06 44.30 4.72
N GLN A 448 -27.73 43.62 5.66
CA GLN A 448 -28.35 44.27 6.81
C GLN A 448 -27.32 44.94 7.73
N LYS A 449 -26.16 44.33 7.95
CA LYS A 449 -25.06 44.94 8.73
C LYS A 449 -24.54 46.20 8.06
N VAL A 450 -24.40 46.18 6.73
CA VAL A 450 -24.02 47.37 5.95
C VAL A 450 -25.09 48.44 6.03
N ALA A 451 -26.37 48.08 5.85
CA ALA A 451 -27.50 48.98 5.98
C ALA A 451 -27.54 49.67 7.35
N ASN A 452 -27.40 48.91 8.44
CA ASN A 452 -27.35 49.47 9.78
C ASN A 452 -26.19 50.47 9.93
N SER A 453 -25.00 50.13 9.42
CA SER A 453 -23.81 50.97 9.54
C SER A 453 -23.95 52.28 8.75
N ILE A 454 -24.42 52.21 7.50
CA ILE A 454 -24.68 53.41 6.67
C ILE A 454 -25.78 54.25 7.30
N ASN A 455 -26.90 53.64 7.69
CA ASN A 455 -28.02 54.36 8.29
C ASN A 455 -27.59 55.07 9.58
N THR A 456 -26.72 54.47 10.39
CA THR A 456 -26.18 55.11 11.59
C THR A 456 -25.36 56.36 11.25
N ILE A 457 -24.44 56.29 10.27
CA ILE A 457 -23.64 57.45 9.82
C ILE A 457 -24.53 58.61 9.34
N PHE A 458 -25.66 58.31 8.71
CA PHE A 458 -26.61 59.31 8.23
C PHE A 458 -27.61 59.79 9.30
N GLN A 459 -27.93 58.98 10.31
CA GLN A 459 -28.87 59.33 11.39
C GLN A 459 -28.24 60.25 12.44
N ILE A 460 -26.93 60.19 12.68
CA ILE A 460 -26.24 61.03 13.68
C ILE A 460 -26.45 62.54 13.42
N GLN A 461 -26.72 62.96 12.17
CA GLN A 461 -27.04 64.36 11.84
C GLN A 461 -28.47 64.77 12.19
N LYS A 462 -29.42 63.83 12.23
CA LYS A 462 -30.83 64.16 12.42
C LYS A 462 -31.14 64.62 13.84
N ASP A 463 -30.29 64.22 14.79
CA ASP A 463 -30.45 64.47 16.22
C ASP A 463 -29.54 65.61 16.77
N LYS A 464 -28.60 66.16 15.98
CA LYS A 464 -27.75 67.30 16.36
C LYS A 464 -27.72 68.40 15.29
N LYS A 465 -27.99 69.66 15.68
CA LYS A 465 -28.20 70.81 14.77
C LYS A 465 -26.95 71.29 14.01
N VAL A 466 -25.74 70.90 14.43
CA VAL A 466 -24.49 71.15 13.71
C VAL A 466 -23.56 69.95 13.94
N LEU A 467 -23.33 69.13 12.91
CA LEU A 467 -22.20 68.19 12.89
C LEU A 467 -21.07 68.79 12.07
N GLY A 468 -19.83 68.50 12.46
CA GLY A 468 -18.66 69.05 11.79
C GLY A 468 -18.37 68.46 10.39
N PRO A 469 -17.39 69.04 9.69
CA PRO A 469 -17.10 68.79 8.28
C PRO A 469 -16.81 67.32 7.93
N SER A 470 -16.24 66.51 8.82
CA SER A 470 -15.93 65.10 8.56
C SER A 470 -17.19 64.25 8.37
N PHE A 471 -18.26 64.53 9.12
CA PHE A 471 -19.56 63.87 8.93
C PHE A 471 -20.21 64.23 7.59
N ALA A 472 -20.18 65.52 7.22
CA ALA A 472 -20.70 65.98 5.94
C ALA A 472 -19.92 65.36 4.75
N ASN A 473 -18.59 65.31 4.88
CA ASN A 473 -17.71 64.75 3.85
C ASN A 473 -17.96 63.26 3.62
N ILE A 474 -18.03 62.43 4.68
CA ILE A 474 -18.30 61.00 4.47
C ILE A 474 -19.69 60.77 3.90
N GLN A 475 -20.71 61.51 4.34
CA GLN A 475 -22.07 61.36 3.78
C GLN A 475 -22.11 61.73 2.30
N SER A 476 -21.44 62.82 1.91
CA SER A 476 -21.28 63.21 0.52
C SER A 476 -20.56 62.12 -0.28
N ASN A 477 -19.42 61.63 0.22
CA ASN A 477 -18.62 60.62 -0.47
C ASN A 477 -19.35 59.27 -0.59
N LEU A 478 -20.10 58.86 0.44
CA LEU A 478 -20.94 57.65 0.39
C LEU A 478 -22.06 57.81 -0.64
N LYS A 479 -22.68 58.99 -0.73
CA LYS A 479 -23.69 59.27 -1.76
C LYS A 479 -23.08 59.19 -3.16
N THR A 480 -21.90 59.78 -3.37
CA THR A 480 -21.17 59.70 -4.64
C THR A 480 -20.86 58.25 -5.01
N ALA A 481 -20.31 57.47 -4.07
CA ALA A 481 -20.03 56.05 -4.28
C ALA A 481 -21.28 55.24 -4.68
N VAL A 482 -22.44 55.54 -4.08
CA VAL A 482 -23.72 54.92 -4.49
C VAL A 482 -24.13 55.38 -5.89
N SER A 483 -24.04 56.67 -6.19
CA SER A 483 -24.33 57.23 -7.52
C SER A 483 -23.52 56.51 -8.60
N ASP A 484 -22.22 56.33 -8.34
CA ASP A 484 -21.28 55.69 -9.26
C ASP A 484 -21.64 54.22 -9.50
N SER A 485 -22.02 53.48 -8.46
CA SER A 485 -22.41 52.06 -8.57
C SER A 485 -23.76 51.83 -9.23
N PHE A 486 -24.69 52.79 -9.12
CA PHE A 486 -26.00 52.72 -9.79
C PHE A 486 -25.98 53.35 -11.18
N HIS A 487 -24.89 54.02 -11.58
CA HIS A 487 -24.77 54.78 -12.83
C HIS A 487 -25.94 55.75 -13.04
N SER A 488 -26.34 56.42 -11.96
CA SER A 488 -27.50 57.31 -11.94
C SER A 488 -27.20 58.49 -11.03
N GLU A 489 -27.85 59.62 -11.26
CA GLU A 489 -27.80 60.79 -10.38
C GLU A 489 -29.15 61.00 -9.70
N GLY A 490 -29.12 61.51 -8.47
CA GLY A 490 -30.33 61.92 -7.76
C GLY A 490 -30.39 61.48 -6.31
N PRO A 491 -31.54 61.68 -5.65
CA PRO A 491 -31.71 61.35 -4.24
C PRO A 491 -32.17 59.90 -4.00
N ARG A 492 -32.53 59.13 -5.04
CA ARG A 492 -33.13 57.79 -4.89
C ARG A 492 -32.55 56.81 -5.90
N PHE A 493 -32.14 55.65 -5.41
CA PHE A 493 -31.53 54.57 -6.18
C PHE A 493 -32.27 53.27 -5.88
N LYS A 494 -32.71 52.54 -6.90
CA LYS A 494 -33.49 51.31 -6.74
C LYS A 494 -32.91 50.17 -7.56
N SER A 495 -32.92 48.97 -7.00
CA SER A 495 -32.50 47.75 -7.72
C SER A 495 -33.55 46.65 -7.64
N GLN A 496 -33.58 45.82 -8.68
CA GLN A 496 -34.43 44.62 -8.72
C GLN A 496 -33.98 43.56 -7.68
N ALA A 497 -32.71 43.60 -7.28
CA ALA A 497 -32.14 42.83 -6.18
C ALA A 497 -32.66 43.23 -4.79
N GLY A 498 -33.40 44.34 -4.68
CA GLY A 498 -33.95 44.82 -3.41
C GLY A 498 -32.97 45.63 -2.56
N ILE A 499 -31.85 46.09 -3.13
CA ILE A 499 -30.91 47.02 -2.50
C ILE A 499 -31.24 48.43 -3.00
N ASN A 500 -31.74 49.30 -2.14
CA ASN A 500 -32.20 50.64 -2.53
C ASN A 500 -31.59 51.71 -1.62
N PHE A 501 -31.35 52.91 -2.15
CA PHE A 501 -30.89 54.05 -1.37
C PHE A 501 -31.81 55.25 -1.51
N ASN A 502 -31.97 56.02 -0.44
CA ASN A 502 -32.82 57.21 -0.37
C ASN A 502 -32.15 58.30 0.48
N PHE A 503 -31.50 59.25 -0.18
CA PHE A 503 -30.83 60.41 0.42
C PHE A 503 -31.72 61.65 0.50
N GLY A 504 -33.04 61.50 0.31
CA GLY A 504 -33.98 62.63 0.41
C GLY A 504 -34.14 63.15 1.84
N LYS A 505 -34.40 64.45 2.00
CA LYS A 505 -34.55 65.13 3.32
C LYS A 505 -35.60 64.48 4.26
N GLY A 506 -36.58 63.75 3.71
CA GLY A 506 -37.62 63.04 4.45
C GLY A 506 -37.39 61.55 4.68
N ALA A 507 -36.24 61.00 4.27
CA ALA A 507 -35.97 59.57 4.41
C ALA A 507 -35.83 59.17 5.89
N LYS A 508 -36.38 58.00 6.25
CA LYS A 508 -36.22 57.37 7.58
C LYS A 508 -34.91 56.57 7.66
N GLN A 509 -34.53 55.95 6.55
CA GLN A 509 -33.30 55.18 6.36
C GLN A 509 -32.71 55.53 5.00
N VAL A 510 -31.39 55.56 4.91
CA VAL A 510 -30.65 55.87 3.69
C VAL A 510 -30.42 54.64 2.83
N LEU A 511 -30.09 53.49 3.43
CA LEU A 511 -30.06 52.20 2.76
C LEU A 511 -31.30 51.40 3.19
N GLU A 512 -32.19 51.16 2.23
CA GLU A 512 -33.44 50.41 2.35
C GLU A 512 -33.31 49.06 1.64
N LEU A 513 -33.45 47.98 2.40
CA LEU A 513 -33.36 46.63 1.88
C LEU A 513 -34.77 46.08 1.60
N SER A 514 -35.27 46.37 0.39
CA SER A 514 -36.63 46.18 -0.16
C SER A 514 -37.40 47.49 -0.37
N LEU A 515 -38.45 47.47 -1.21
CA LEU A 515 -39.24 48.63 -1.62
C LEU A 515 -40.27 49.08 -0.56
N SER A 516 -40.42 48.32 0.53
CA SER A 516 -41.42 48.51 1.58
C SER A 516 -40.78 48.58 2.98
N GLY A 517 -39.50 48.94 3.07
CA GLY A 517 -38.70 48.76 4.29
C GLY A 517 -38.12 47.35 4.42
N PHE A 518 -37.26 47.12 5.42
CA PHE A 518 -36.56 45.84 5.57
C PHE A 518 -37.51 44.69 5.92
N SER A 519 -37.70 43.78 4.96
CA SER A 519 -38.25 42.45 5.20
C SER A 519 -37.22 41.42 4.75
N ARG A 520 -36.60 40.77 5.72
CA ARG A 520 -35.57 39.76 5.49
C ARG A 520 -36.03 38.66 4.53
N LYS A 521 -37.28 38.19 4.70
CA LYS A 521 -37.89 37.19 3.82
C LYS A 521 -38.02 37.69 2.37
N LEU A 522 -38.41 38.94 2.19
CA LEU A 522 -38.57 39.54 0.87
C LEU A 522 -37.22 39.82 0.19
N LEU A 523 -36.21 40.25 0.96
CA LEU A 523 -34.84 40.42 0.44
C LEU A 523 -34.27 39.08 -0.01
N VAL A 524 -34.37 38.03 0.82
CA VAL A 524 -33.91 36.67 0.46
C VAL A 524 -34.59 36.21 -0.84
N ALA A 525 -35.93 36.34 -0.94
CA ALA A 525 -36.65 35.98 -2.16
C ALA A 525 -36.21 36.78 -3.40
N LYS A 526 -35.85 38.05 -3.25
CA LYS A 526 -35.33 38.88 -4.36
C LYS A 526 -33.91 38.49 -4.77
N LEU A 527 -33.05 38.15 -3.81
CA LEU A 527 -31.70 37.66 -4.05
C LEU A 527 -31.72 36.29 -4.74
N GLU A 528 -32.61 35.39 -4.32
CA GLU A 528 -32.81 34.09 -4.99
C GLU A 528 -33.31 34.23 -6.43
N ARG A 529 -34.22 35.17 -6.69
CA ARG A 529 -34.80 35.41 -8.03
C ARG A 529 -33.85 36.14 -8.97
N ASN A 530 -33.01 37.03 -8.45
CA ASN A 530 -32.15 37.91 -9.26
C ASN A 530 -30.69 37.88 -8.78
N PRO A 531 -30.05 36.70 -8.67
CA PRO A 531 -28.74 36.57 -8.04
C PRO A 531 -27.63 37.21 -8.87
N SER A 532 -27.70 37.13 -10.20
CA SER A 532 -26.76 37.79 -11.10
C SER A 532 -26.83 39.31 -11.00
N LEU A 533 -28.04 39.89 -11.00
CA LEU A 533 -28.22 41.34 -10.84
C LEU A 533 -27.73 41.83 -9.47
N ALA A 534 -27.93 41.04 -8.41
CA ALA A 534 -27.41 41.34 -7.09
C ALA A 534 -25.86 41.31 -7.06
N ASN A 535 -25.26 40.28 -7.67
CA ASN A 535 -23.82 40.11 -7.75
C ASN A 535 -23.18 41.25 -8.57
N ASP A 536 -23.77 41.57 -9.73
CA ASP A 536 -23.34 42.66 -10.61
C ASP A 536 -23.37 44.01 -9.91
N LEU A 537 -24.43 44.32 -9.16
CA LEU A 537 -24.55 45.58 -8.43
C LEU A 537 -23.54 45.68 -7.29
N LEU A 538 -23.35 44.59 -6.55
CA LEU A 538 -22.52 44.60 -5.35
C LEU A 538 -21.02 44.53 -5.66
N PHE A 539 -20.62 43.75 -6.66
CA PHE A 539 -19.20 43.47 -6.96
C PHE A 539 -18.76 43.96 -8.34
N GLY A 540 -19.69 44.48 -9.14
CA GLY A 540 -19.41 44.92 -10.49
C GLY A 540 -19.39 43.76 -11.48
N ARG A 541 -19.33 44.10 -12.76
CA ARG A 541 -19.15 43.13 -13.84
C ARG A 541 -17.67 43.07 -14.20
N SER A 542 -17.03 41.91 -14.08
CA SER A 542 -15.62 41.72 -14.47
C SER A 542 -15.32 42.17 -15.91
N SER A 543 -16.31 42.09 -16.81
CA SER A 543 -16.18 42.52 -18.22
C SER A 543 -16.12 44.03 -18.43
N SER A 544 -16.43 44.85 -17.42
CA SER A 544 -16.56 46.31 -17.55
C SER A 544 -15.46 47.11 -16.86
N ASN A 545 -14.57 46.45 -16.10
CA ASN A 545 -13.57 47.09 -15.21
C ASN A 545 -14.18 48.14 -14.24
N LYS A 546 -15.49 48.06 -14.00
CA LYS A 546 -16.22 48.94 -13.08
C LYS A 546 -16.36 48.27 -11.73
N LYS A 547 -15.94 48.99 -10.68
CA LYS A 547 -16.06 48.56 -9.28
C LYS A 547 -17.52 48.48 -8.85
N GLY A 548 -17.85 47.46 -8.08
CA GLY A 548 -19.18 47.28 -7.49
C GLY A 548 -19.44 48.21 -6.30
N LEU A 549 -20.68 48.18 -5.82
CA LEU A 549 -21.10 48.94 -4.63
C LEU A 549 -20.23 48.68 -3.40
N VAL A 550 -19.82 47.43 -3.17
CA VAL A 550 -19.00 47.07 -2.01
C VAL A 550 -17.63 47.74 -2.09
N ASP A 551 -16.96 47.66 -3.24
CA ASP A 551 -15.64 48.26 -3.44
C ASP A 551 -15.66 49.78 -3.34
N ASN A 552 -16.66 50.44 -3.93
CA ASN A 552 -16.81 51.89 -3.89
C ASN A 552 -17.06 52.39 -2.46
N LEU A 553 -17.96 51.73 -1.72
CA LEU A 553 -18.22 52.07 -0.32
C LEU A 553 -17.00 51.76 0.58
N LEU A 554 -16.29 50.67 0.30
CA LEU A 554 -15.10 50.28 1.05
C LEU A 554 -13.95 51.27 0.85
N ALA A 555 -13.78 51.79 -0.37
CA ALA A 555 -12.80 52.84 -0.68
C ALA A 555 -13.09 54.11 0.12
N VAL A 556 -14.35 54.56 0.15
CA VAL A 556 -14.78 55.73 0.95
C VAL A 556 -14.54 55.50 2.44
N ALA A 557 -14.95 54.34 2.98
CA ALA A 557 -14.77 54.02 4.39
C ALA A 557 -13.28 53.94 4.79
N THR A 558 -12.44 53.38 3.90
CA THR A 558 -11.00 53.24 4.13
C THR A 558 -10.30 54.60 4.11
N GLN A 559 -10.58 55.44 3.11
CA GLN A 559 -10.02 56.78 3.04
C GLN A 559 -10.47 57.63 4.23
N THR A 560 -11.75 57.59 4.58
CA THR A 560 -12.27 58.34 5.72
C THR A 560 -11.63 57.88 7.04
N ALA A 561 -11.46 56.56 7.24
CA ALA A 561 -10.77 56.06 8.43
C ALA A 561 -9.32 56.55 8.52
N LYS A 562 -8.61 56.64 7.38
CA LYS A 562 -7.25 57.18 7.31
C LYS A 562 -7.23 58.67 7.67
N ASP A 563 -8.16 59.46 7.14
CA ASP A 563 -8.26 60.89 7.40
C ASP A 563 -8.62 61.17 8.88
N LEU A 564 -9.52 60.39 9.47
CA LEU A 564 -9.88 60.49 10.88
C LEU A 564 -8.71 60.10 11.79
N ASN A 565 -7.95 59.06 11.44
CA ASN A 565 -6.75 58.69 12.18
C ASN A 565 -5.70 59.81 12.17
N ALA A 566 -5.51 60.48 11.03
CA ALA A 566 -4.60 61.62 10.92
C ALA A 566 -5.05 62.80 11.79
N LYS A 567 -6.37 63.10 11.82
CA LYS A 567 -6.93 64.16 12.66
C LYS A 567 -6.85 63.87 14.18
N LEU A 568 -6.97 62.61 14.58
CA LEU A 568 -6.88 62.17 15.98
C LEU A 568 -5.42 61.96 16.45
N GLY A 569 -4.44 62.04 15.54
CA GLY A 569 -3.07 61.57 15.73
C GLY A 569 -2.03 62.57 16.25
N SER A 570 -2.28 63.25 17.38
CA SER A 570 -1.21 63.93 18.16
C SER A 570 -1.24 63.69 19.68
N THR A 571 -2.13 62.84 20.21
CA THR A 571 -2.08 62.41 21.61
C THR A 571 -2.51 60.95 21.79
N GLY A 572 -1.55 60.07 22.09
CA GLY A 572 -1.77 58.89 22.94
C GLY A 572 -2.24 57.60 22.27
N VAL A 573 -1.26 56.75 21.95
CA VAL A 573 -1.36 55.29 21.80
C VAL A 573 -2.25 54.69 22.90
N PHE A 574 -3.19 53.79 22.56
CA PHE A 574 -3.37 52.52 23.28
C PHE A 574 -3.95 51.42 22.38
N VAL A 575 -3.29 50.28 22.56
CA VAL A 575 -3.56 48.93 22.09
C VAL A 575 -4.97 48.49 22.50
N ASN A 576 -5.64 47.69 21.67
CA ASN A 576 -6.44 46.61 22.25
C ASN A 576 -6.31 45.31 21.46
N VAL A 577 -6.03 44.28 22.24
CA VAL A 577 -5.63 42.91 21.96
C VAL A 577 -6.85 42.02 22.25
N LEU A 578 -7.08 41.04 21.37
CA LEU A 578 -7.87 39.79 21.51
C LEU A 578 -9.36 39.90 21.91
N VAL A 579 -10.27 39.38 21.06
CA VAL A 579 -10.89 38.04 21.08
C VAL A 579 -11.67 37.86 19.78
#